data_AF-A0AAW4CN76-F1
#
_entry.id   AF-A0AAW4CN76-F1
#
_cell.length_a   1.000
_cell.length_b   1.000
_cell.length_c   1.000
_cell.angle_alpha   90.00
_cell.angle_beta   90.00
_cell.angle_gamma   90.00
#
_symmetry.space_group_name_H-M   'P 1'
#
loop_
_entity.id
_entity.type
_entity.pdbx_description
1 polymer ?
#
loop_
_entity_poly.entity_id
_entity_poly.type
_entity_poly.pdbx_seq_one_letter_code
_entity_poly.pdbx_strand_id
1 'polypeptide(L)'
;MRTLQLLGFILAIAGFILGYVMLAPIDGETSDASAGGAGIGIMFMVLPMLGWSALILVPSSVALFYHEVRERTYFRGDFWLNLWKVNLIISFGYIAVALYFAYIWFKGSIGN
;
A
#
# COMPACT_ATOMS: atom_id res chain seq x y z
N MET A 1 17.76 -2.74 2.31
CA MET A 1 16.93 -1.53 2.16
C MET A 1 16.57 -1.23 0.71
N ARG A 2 17.54 -1.11 -0.20
CA ARG A 2 17.26 -0.88 -1.64
C ARG A 2 16.23 -1.87 -2.24
N THR A 3 16.45 -3.17 -2.06
CA THR A 3 15.53 -4.22 -2.53
C THR A 3 14.14 -4.10 -1.91
N LEU A 4 14.04 -3.78 -0.61
CA LEU A 4 12.76 -3.60 0.08
C LEU A 4 11.98 -2.40 -0.48
N GLN A 5 12.66 -1.27 -0.67
CA GLN A 5 12.07 -0.07 -1.25
C GLN A 5 11.60 -0.30 -2.68
N LEU A 6 12.38 -1.02 -3.49
CA LEU A 6 12.01 -1.32 -4.87
C LEU A 6 10.86 -2.35 -4.96
N LEU A 7 10.96 -3.44 -4.21
CA LEU A 7 9.93 -4.49 -4.20
C LEU A 7 8.61 -3.95 -3.66
N GLY A 8 8.65 -3.23 -2.54
CA GLY A 8 7.46 -2.62 -1.96
C GLY A 8 6.80 -1.63 -2.92
N PHE A 9 7.59 -0.86 -3.66
CA PHE A 9 7.10 0.06 -4.70
C PHE A 9 6.44 -0.68 -5.87
N ILE A 10 7.09 -1.71 -6.41
CA ILE A 10 6.53 -2.52 -7.51
C ILE A 10 5.20 -3.17 -7.08
N LEU A 11 5.14 -3.72 -5.86
CA LEU A 11 3.91 -4.30 -5.32
C LEU A 11 2.81 -3.25 -5.11
N ALA A 12 3.16 -2.03 -4.69
CA ALA A 12 2.20 -0.93 -4.56
C ALA A 12 1.59 -0.61 -5.94
N ILE A 13 2.44 -0.40 -6.95
CA ILE A 13 2.00 -0.08 -8.32
C ILE A 13 1.14 -1.22 -8.88
N ALA A 14 1.63 -2.46 -8.79
CA ALA A 14 0.90 -3.63 -9.29
C ALA A 14 -0.46 -3.78 -8.58
N GLY A 15 -0.50 -3.52 -7.27
CA GLY A 15 -1.75 -3.50 -6.48
C GLY A 15 -2.73 -2.43 -6.93
N PHE A 16 -2.28 -1.20 -7.14
CA PHE A 16 -3.15 -0.14 -7.64
C PHE A 16 -3.65 -0.41 -9.06
N ILE A 17 -2.79 -0.90 -9.96
CA ILE A 17 -3.18 -1.26 -11.32
C ILE A 17 -4.20 -2.40 -11.30
N LEU A 18 -3.93 -3.46 -10.54
CA LEU A 18 -4.84 -4.61 -10.45
C LEU A 18 -6.19 -4.21 -9.84
N GLY A 19 -6.17 -3.40 -8.77
CA GLY A 19 -7.38 -2.86 -8.17
C GLY A 19 -8.19 -2.01 -9.14
N TYR A 20 -7.53 -1.14 -9.91
CA TYR A 20 -8.18 -0.35 -10.95
C TYR A 20 -8.79 -1.25 -12.03
N VAL A 21 -8.04 -2.23 -12.56
CA VAL A 21 -8.53 -3.14 -13.60
C VAL A 21 -9.74 -3.96 -13.13
N MET A 22 -9.78 -4.37 -11.86
CA MET A 22 -10.91 -5.11 -11.28
C MET A 22 -12.14 -4.23 -11.07
N LEU A 23 -11.95 -2.95 -10.71
CA LEU A 23 -13.05 -2.02 -10.43
C LEU A 23 -13.56 -1.27 -11.66
N ALA A 24 -12.71 -1.04 -12.67
CA ALA A 24 -13.06 -0.30 -13.88
C ALA A 24 -14.29 -0.83 -14.64
N PRO A 25 -14.54 -2.16 -14.75
CA PRO A 25 -15.73 -2.66 -15.43
C PRO A 25 -16.98 -2.68 -14.55
N ILE A 26 -16.94 -2.22 -13.30
CA ILE A 26 -18.10 -2.19 -12.41
C ILE A 26 -18.86 -0.88 -12.59
N ASP A 27 -20.07 -0.97 -13.12
CA ASP A 27 -21.02 0.12 -13.29
C ASP A 27 -22.42 -0.25 -12.77
N GLY A 28 -23.40 0.64 -12.98
CA GLY A 28 -24.78 0.43 -12.53
C GLY A 28 -25.53 -0.68 -13.26
N GLU A 29 -25.01 -1.19 -14.38
CA GLU A 29 -25.60 -2.29 -15.17
C GLU A 29 -24.92 -3.64 -14.88
N THR A 30 -23.85 -3.62 -14.09
CA THR A 30 -23.07 -4.81 -13.73
C THR A 30 -23.90 -5.75 -12.85
N SER A 31 -23.98 -7.03 -13.24
CA SER A 31 -24.67 -8.05 -12.45
C SER A 31 -24.04 -8.22 -11.05
N ASP A 32 -24.86 -8.54 -10.05
CA ASP A 32 -24.41 -8.83 -8.68
C ASP A 32 -23.32 -9.90 -8.63
N ALA A 33 -23.40 -10.90 -9.51
CA ALA A 33 -22.41 -11.97 -9.61
C ALA A 33 -21.04 -11.44 -10.08
N SER A 34 -21.02 -10.55 -11.08
CA SER A 34 -19.79 -9.93 -11.57
C SER A 34 -19.18 -8.97 -10.55
N ALA A 35 -20.01 -8.16 -9.88
CA ALA A 35 -19.57 -7.29 -8.80
C ALA A 35 -19.00 -8.10 -7.61
N GLY A 36 -19.67 -9.20 -7.25
CA GLY A 36 -19.18 -10.15 -6.24
C GLY A 36 -17.84 -10.77 -6.62
N GLY A 37 -17.66 -11.19 -7.88
CA GLY A 37 -16.40 -11.72 -8.39
C GLY A 37 -15.24 -10.71 -8.29
N ALA A 38 -15.48 -9.45 -8.65
CA ALA A 38 -14.50 -8.39 -8.48
C ALA A 38 -14.17 -8.14 -6.99
N GLY A 39 -15.18 -8.18 -6.10
CA GLY A 39 -15.00 -8.10 -4.66
C GLY A 39 -14.08 -9.20 -4.10
N ILE A 40 -14.26 -10.44 -4.56
CA ILE A 40 -13.38 -11.57 -4.21
C ILE A 40 -11.94 -11.31 -4.70
N GLY A 41 -11.78 -10.86 -5.94
CA GLY A 41 -10.46 -10.50 -6.49
C GLY A 41 -9.76 -9.42 -5.66
N ILE A 42 -10.49 -8.40 -5.24
CA ILE A 42 -9.96 -7.34 -4.36
C ILE A 42 -9.54 -7.93 -3.02
N MET A 43 -10.38 -8.76 -2.41
CA MET A 43 -10.15 -9.31 -1.08
C MET A 43 -8.95 -10.26 -1.02
N PHE A 44 -8.77 -11.11 -2.04
CA PHE A 44 -7.76 -12.17 -2.01
C PHE A 44 -6.51 -11.89 -2.87
N MET A 45 -6.54 -10.88 -3.73
CA MET A 45 -5.37 -10.52 -4.56
C MET A 45 -4.88 -9.11 -4.26
N VAL A 46 -5.76 -8.11 -4.37
CA VAL A 46 -5.36 -6.70 -4.23
C VAL A 46 -4.99 -6.35 -2.80
N LEU A 47 -5.85 -6.69 -1.83
CA LEU A 47 -5.61 -6.39 -0.42
C LEU A 47 -4.33 -7.08 0.12
N PRO A 48 -4.07 -8.38 -0.12
CA PRO A 48 -2.82 -9.00 0.33
C PRO A 48 -1.58 -8.37 -0.31
N MET A 49 -1.65 -8.02 -1.59
CA MET A 49 -0.53 -7.40 -2.31
C MET A 49 -0.21 -5.99 -1.77
N LEU A 50 -1.24 -5.15 -1.58
CA LEU A 50 -1.08 -3.83 -0.97
C LEU A 50 -0.69 -3.92 0.51
N GLY A 51 -1.24 -4.88 1.24
CA GLY A 51 -0.87 -5.16 2.63
C GLY A 51 0.60 -5.55 2.77
N TRP A 52 1.10 -6.44 1.90
CA TRP A 52 2.51 -6.82 1.90
C TRP A 52 3.42 -5.64 1.50
N SER A 53 3.00 -4.85 0.51
CA SER A 53 3.67 -3.60 0.15
C SER A 53 3.77 -2.66 1.36
N ALA A 54 2.68 -2.47 2.11
CA ALA A 54 2.66 -1.63 3.30
C ALA A 54 3.60 -2.14 4.40
N LEU A 55 3.57 -3.44 4.69
CA LEU A 55 4.45 -4.08 5.67
C LEU A 55 5.94 -3.93 5.33
N ILE A 56 6.28 -3.81 4.05
CA ILE A 56 7.66 -3.57 3.62
C ILE A 56 7.98 -2.06 3.62
N LEU A 57 7.13 -1.25 2.99
CA LEU A 57 7.42 0.17 2.73
C LEU A 57 7.39 1.00 3.99
N VAL A 58 6.43 0.81 4.89
CA VAL A 58 6.29 1.63 6.10
C VAL A 58 7.53 1.54 6.99
N PRO A 59 7.93 0.35 7.49
CA PRO A 59 9.09 0.27 8.38
C PRO A 59 10.40 0.60 7.66
N SER A 60 10.57 0.20 6.39
CA SER A 60 11.81 0.51 5.66
C SER A 60 11.95 1.99 5.33
N SER A 61 10.85 2.70 5.05
CA SER A 61 10.87 4.14 4.80
C SER A 61 11.13 4.93 6.08
N VAL A 62 10.57 4.48 7.21
CA VAL A 62 10.87 5.06 8.53
C VAL A 62 12.34 4.85 8.92
N ALA A 63 12.88 3.63 8.71
CA ALA A 63 14.26 3.32 9.04
C ALA A 63 15.27 4.19 8.27
N LEU A 64 14.93 4.63 7.05
CA LEU A 64 15.81 5.44 6.21
C LEU A 64 15.90 6.93 6.60
N PHE A 65 15.10 7.40 7.58
CA PHE A 65 15.34 8.72 8.18
C PHE A 65 16.67 8.77 8.94
N TYR A 66 17.09 7.65 9.53
CA TYR A 66 18.36 7.56 10.24
C TYR A 66 19.53 7.53 9.25
N HIS A 67 20.43 8.52 9.37
CA HIS A 67 21.59 8.63 8.49
C HIS A 67 22.46 7.36 8.53
N GLU A 68 22.71 6.82 9.71
CA GLU A 68 23.50 5.60 9.93
C GLU A 68 22.96 4.40 9.14
N VAL A 69 21.62 4.25 9.09
CA VAL A 69 20.96 3.18 8.33
C VAL A 69 21.18 3.37 6.83
N ARG A 70 21.13 4.61 6.34
CA ARG A 70 21.41 4.92 4.93
C ARG A 70 22.85 4.60 4.56
N GLU A 71 23.81 4.95 5.40
CA GLU A 71 25.22 4.63 5.15
C GLU A 71 25.48 3.13 5.16
N ARG A 72 25.04 2.44 6.21
CA ARG A 72 25.23 0.99 6.37
C ARG A 72 24.58 0.18 5.24
N THR A 73 23.49 0.68 4.67
CA THR A 73 22.76 -0.03 3.61
C THR A 73 23.08 0.49 2.21
N TYR A 74 24.12 1.32 2.09
CA TYR A 74 24.54 2.01 0.88
C TYR A 74 23.38 2.75 0.20
N PHE A 75 22.37 3.21 0.94
CA PHE A 75 21.20 3.90 0.39
C PHE A 75 21.56 5.36 0.08
N ARG A 76 22.28 5.55 -1.02
CA ARG A 76 22.86 6.82 -1.49
C ARG A 76 22.62 6.98 -2.99
N GLY A 77 22.63 8.23 -3.46
CA GLY A 77 22.40 8.60 -4.87
C GLY A 77 20.96 9.02 -5.14
N ASP A 78 20.80 9.88 -6.15
CA ASP A 78 19.54 10.60 -6.41
C ASP A 78 18.37 9.66 -6.70
N PHE A 79 18.61 8.59 -7.47
CA PHE A 79 17.58 7.59 -7.76
C PHE A 79 16.98 6.99 -6.48
N TRP A 80 17.83 6.51 -5.56
CA TRP A 80 17.38 5.86 -4.34
C TRP A 80 16.69 6.86 -3.39
N LEU A 81 17.23 8.07 -3.28
CA LEU A 81 16.63 9.12 -2.45
C LEU A 81 15.27 9.58 -3.00
N ASN A 82 15.12 9.69 -4.32
CA ASN A 82 13.85 10.02 -4.94
C ASN A 82 12.83 8.88 -4.79
N LEU A 83 13.25 7.62 -4.98
CA LEU A 83 12.40 6.46 -4.73
C LEU A 83 11.91 6.43 -3.28
N TRP A 84 12.80 6.70 -2.32
CA TRP A 84 12.42 6.78 -0.90
C TRP A 84 11.40 7.88 -0.62
N LYS A 85 11.54 9.07 -1.23
CA LYS A 85 10.54 10.15 -1.09
C LYS A 85 9.18 9.73 -1.61
N VAL A 86 9.11 9.08 -2.77
CA VAL A 86 7.86 8.55 -3.32
C VAL A 86 7.27 7.48 -2.39
N ASN A 87 8.10 6.56 -1.92
CA ASN A 87 7.69 5.52 -0.99
C ASN A 87 7.25 6.06 0.38
N LEU A 88 7.78 7.19 0.83
CA LEU A 88 7.30 7.90 2.02
C LEU A 88 5.86 8.38 1.82
N ILE A 89 5.54 8.98 0.67
CA ILE A 89 4.18 9.43 0.36
C ILE A 89 3.22 8.23 0.34
N ILE A 90 3.60 7.13 -0.31
CA ILE A 90 2.81 5.89 -0.34
C ILE A 90 2.61 5.35 1.09
N SER A 91 3.67 5.35 1.91
CA SER A 91 3.63 4.91 3.30
C SER A 91 2.68 5.76 4.15
N PHE A 92 2.67 7.08 3.97
CA PHE A 92 1.68 7.95 4.61
C PHE A 92 0.25 7.61 4.19
N GLY A 93 0.04 7.29 2.91
CA GLY A 93 -1.25 6.79 2.42
C GLY A 93 -1.70 5.52 3.14
N TYR A 94 -0.81 4.53 3.29
CA TYR A 94 -1.12 3.31 4.02
C TYR A 94 -1.46 3.57 5.49
N ILE A 95 -0.70 4.43 6.16
CA ILE A 95 -0.96 4.81 7.57
C ILE A 95 -2.33 5.50 7.68
N ALA A 96 -2.65 6.43 6.78
CA ALA A 96 -3.93 7.13 6.77
C ALA A 96 -5.11 6.17 6.59
N VAL A 97 -5.02 5.22 5.65
CA VAL A 97 -6.05 4.19 5.44
C VAL A 97 -6.21 3.32 6.70
N ALA A 98 -5.12 2.86 7.30
CA ALA A 98 -5.17 2.06 8.52
C ALA A 98 -5.81 2.82 9.70
N LEU A 99 -5.45 4.09 9.89
CA LEU A 99 -6.03 4.96 10.91
C LEU A 99 -7.53 5.21 10.66
N TYR A 100 -7.94 5.37 9.41
CA TYR A 100 -9.34 5.53 9.04
C TYR A 100 -10.18 4.31 9.41
N PHE A 101 -9.71 3.10 9.09
CA PHE A 101 -10.40 1.87 9.48
C PHE A 101 -10.41 1.67 10.99
N ALA A 102 -9.30 1.97 11.68
CA ALA A 102 -9.25 1.94 13.15
C ALA A 102 -10.27 2.91 13.76
N TYR A 103 -10.37 4.13 13.22
CA TYR A 103 -11.34 5.13 13.67
C TYR A 103 -12.79 4.66 13.49
N ILE A 104 -13.14 4.11 12.32
CA ILE A 104 -14.49 3.55 12.08
C ILE A 104 -14.79 2.44 13.10
N TRP A 105 -13.82 1.53 13.31
CA TRP A 105 -13.96 0.43 14.24
C TRP A 105 -14.21 0.91 15.67
N PHE A 106 -13.41 1.86 16.17
CA PHE A 106 -13.60 2.43 17.51
C PHE A 106 -14.94 3.16 17.63
N LYS A 107 -15.32 3.95 16.62
CA LYS A 107 -16.60 4.66 16.62
C LYS A 107 -17.80 3.69 16.64
N GLY A 108 -17.74 2.62 15.86
CA GLY A 108 -18.76 1.57 15.86
C GLY A 108 -18.81 0.78 17.18
N SER A 109 -17.66 0.51 17.79
CA SER A 109 -17.57 -0.20 19.08
C SER A 109 -18.03 0.61 20.29
N ILE A 110 -17.99 1.95 20.22
CA ILE A 110 -18.46 2.85 21.28
C ILE A 110 -19.95 3.17 21.12
N GLY A 111 -20.49 3.03 19.90
CA GLY A 111 -21.91 3.27 19.59
C GLY A 111 -22.84 2.07 19.84
N ASN A 112 -22.29 0.90 20.21
CA ASN A 112 -23.00 -0.28 20.72
C ASN A 112 -22.69 -0.45 22.21
#